data_AF-A0A7X8X4R7-F1
#
_entry.id   AF-A0A7X8X4R7-F1
#
_cell.length_a   1.000
_cell.length_b   1.000
_cell.length_c   1.000
_cell.angle_alpha   90.00
_cell.angle_beta   90.00
_cell.angle_gamma   90.00
#
_symmetry.space_group_name_H-M   'P 1'
#
loop_
_entity.id
_entity.type
_entity.pdbx_description
1 polymer ?
#
loop_
_entity_poly.entity_id
_entity_poly.type
_entity_poly.pdbx_seq_one_letter_code
_entity_poly.pdbx_strand_id
1 'polypeptide(L)'
;MSANKIRATIAEVFEDLADALETGSFGKKIRVGLTILGSEHGPEELVRGAELAENQNSNIQVVLIGSCATSRLETVEASNDKEAHDKMDEMLLNGTLDAAVTMHYSFPIGVSTVGRVITPGKGKEMFLATTTGTSATERVTAMLKNTIYGIATAKACGKDNPTVGILNIDGARQ
;
A
#
# COMPACT_ATOMS: atom_id res chain seq x y z
N MET A 1 26.38 -18.14 -5.99
CA MET A 1 25.59 -17.03 -6.56
C MET A 1 25.94 -16.91 -8.03
N SER A 2 24.97 -16.79 -8.95
CA SER A 2 25.27 -16.70 -10.38
C SER A 2 25.83 -15.31 -10.74
N ALA A 3 26.73 -15.24 -11.74
CA ALA A 3 27.37 -13.98 -12.16
C ALA A 3 26.37 -12.88 -12.54
N ASN A 4 25.17 -13.25 -13.01
CA ASN A 4 24.10 -12.30 -13.33
C ASN A 4 23.50 -11.63 -12.09
N LYS A 5 23.33 -12.35 -10.97
CA LYS A 5 22.86 -11.73 -9.72
C LYS A 5 23.86 -10.71 -9.20
N ILE A 6 25.16 -11.00 -9.31
CA ILE A 6 26.22 -10.08 -8.89
C ILE A 6 26.19 -8.79 -9.74
N ARG A 7 26.04 -8.92 -11.07
CA ARG A 7 25.92 -7.74 -11.95
C ARG A 7 24.68 -6.89 -11.65
N ALA A 8 23.54 -7.52 -11.39
CA ALA A 8 22.31 -6.82 -11.04
C ALA A 8 22.46 -6.03 -9.73
N THR A 9 23.00 -6.68 -8.69
CA THR A 9 23.26 -5.99 -7.41
C THR A 9 24.27 -4.85 -7.55
N ILE A 10 25.30 -5.01 -8.38
CA ILE A 10 26.25 -3.92 -8.64
C ILE A 10 25.56 -2.75 -9.34
N ALA A 11 24.71 -3.02 -10.35
CA ALA A 11 23.95 -1.97 -11.03
C ALA A 11 23.04 -1.19 -10.08
N GLU A 12 22.31 -1.90 -9.21
CA GLU A 12 21.43 -1.32 -8.19
C GLU A 12 22.20 -0.38 -7.25
N VAL A 13 23.39 -0.79 -6.79
CA VAL A 13 24.25 0.05 -5.94
C VAL A 13 24.78 1.30 -6.66
N PHE A 14 25.09 1.20 -7.96
CA PHE A 14 25.52 2.35 -8.74
C PHE A 14 24.38 3.33 -9.02
N GLU A 15 23.16 2.85 -9.24
CA GLU A 15 21.95 3.68 -9.33
C GLU A 15 21.67 4.39 -8.00
N ASP A 16 21.71 3.67 -6.88
CA ASP A 16 21.55 4.26 -5.54
C ASP A 16 22.58 5.37 -5.26
N LEU A 17 23.83 5.19 -5.72
CA LEU A 17 24.88 6.20 -5.59
C LEU A 17 24.63 7.42 -6.49
N ALA A 18 24.15 7.21 -7.71
CA ALA A 18 23.81 8.31 -8.62
C ALA A 18 22.66 9.16 -8.05
N ASP A 19 21.61 8.51 -7.57
CA ASP A 19 20.46 9.15 -6.93
C ASP A 19 20.87 9.93 -5.67
N ALA A 20 21.79 9.36 -4.86
CA ALA A 20 22.30 10.04 -3.68
C ALA A 20 23.12 11.30 -4.02
N LEU A 21 23.89 11.28 -5.11
CA LEU A 21 24.65 12.43 -5.58
C LEU A 21 23.74 13.53 -6.15
N GLU A 22 22.65 13.16 -6.83
CA GLU A 22 21.71 14.10 -7.43
C GLU A 22 20.78 14.73 -6.39
N THR A 23 20.26 13.92 -5.46
CA THR A 23 19.23 14.34 -4.50
C THR A 23 19.77 14.71 -3.12
N GLY A 24 21.01 14.32 -2.80
CA GLY A 24 21.58 14.46 -1.46
C GLY A 24 21.00 13.51 -0.41
N SER A 25 20.11 12.59 -0.81
CA SER A 25 19.45 11.62 0.07
C SER A 25 20.05 10.23 -0.13
N PHE A 26 20.51 9.61 0.95
CA PHE A 26 21.04 8.24 0.93
C PHE A 26 19.94 7.24 1.33
N GLY A 27 19.78 6.19 0.53
CA GLY A 27 18.91 5.04 0.82
C GLY A 27 17.72 4.92 -0.12
N LYS A 28 17.34 3.67 -0.41
CA LYS A 28 16.19 3.34 -1.26
C LYS A 28 14.91 3.96 -0.70
N LYS A 29 14.25 4.79 -1.51
CA LYS A 29 12.93 5.35 -1.18
C LYS A 29 11.87 4.26 -1.30
N ILE A 30 10.85 4.33 -0.43
CA ILE A 30 9.65 3.51 -0.55
C ILE A 30 8.82 4.05 -1.70
N ARG A 31 8.70 3.26 -2.78
CA ARG A 31 7.96 3.61 -3.98
C ARG A 31 6.50 3.24 -3.82
N VAL A 32 5.62 4.24 -3.80
CA VAL A 32 4.18 4.09 -3.59
C VAL A 32 3.42 4.47 -4.85
N GLY A 33 2.73 3.51 -5.46
CA GLY A 33 1.85 3.78 -6.60
C GLY A 33 0.57 4.47 -6.15
N LEU A 34 0.11 5.49 -6.87
CA LEU A 34 -1.17 6.14 -6.63
C LEU A 34 -1.98 6.14 -7.92
N THR A 35 -3.07 5.37 -7.97
CA THR A 35 -4.02 5.48 -9.09
C THR A 35 -4.79 6.79 -8.97
N ILE A 36 -4.77 7.63 -10.00
CA ILE A 36 -5.39 8.96 -9.96
C ILE A 36 -6.75 9.06 -10.68
N LEU A 37 -7.14 8.00 -11.38
CA LEU A 37 -8.41 7.91 -12.08
C LEU A 37 -9.53 7.42 -11.13
N GLY A 38 -10.76 7.82 -11.40
CA GLY A 38 -11.95 7.40 -10.65
C GLY A 38 -12.25 8.21 -9.37
N SER A 39 -11.37 9.10 -8.92
CA SER A 39 -11.62 9.87 -7.69
C SER A 39 -12.85 10.79 -7.77
N GLU A 40 -13.71 10.75 -6.76
CA GLU A 40 -14.85 11.66 -6.63
C GLU A 40 -14.44 13.12 -6.38
N HIS A 41 -13.19 13.34 -5.93
CA HIS A 41 -12.60 14.66 -5.75
C HIS A 41 -11.83 15.15 -7.00
N GLY A 42 -11.67 14.30 -8.02
CA GLY A 42 -10.86 14.58 -9.21
C GLY A 42 -9.39 14.21 -9.05
N PRO A 43 -8.68 13.98 -10.18
CA PRO A 43 -7.27 13.59 -10.19
C PRO A 43 -6.35 14.67 -9.59
N GLU A 44 -6.72 15.96 -9.67
CA GLU A 44 -5.91 17.08 -9.18
C GLU A 44 -5.70 17.03 -7.67
N GLU A 45 -6.74 16.65 -6.91
CA GLU A 45 -6.64 16.53 -5.45
C GLU A 45 -5.75 15.35 -5.04
N LEU A 46 -5.78 14.25 -5.81
CA LEU A 46 -4.87 13.11 -5.59
C LEU A 46 -3.43 13.48 -5.88
N VAL A 47 -3.16 14.17 -6.99
CA VAL A 47 -1.83 14.67 -7.34
C VAL A 47 -1.30 15.61 -6.26
N ARG A 48 -2.13 16.56 -5.80
CA ARG A 48 -1.76 17.46 -4.71
C ARG A 48 -1.43 16.70 -3.42
N GLY A 49 -2.22 15.67 -3.08
CA GLY A 49 -1.95 14.80 -1.93
C GLY A 49 -0.62 14.05 -2.05
N ALA A 50 -0.31 13.56 -3.25
CA ALA A 50 0.96 12.89 -3.54
C ALA A 50 2.17 13.83 -3.40
N GLU A 51 2.07 15.05 -3.93
CA GLU A 51 3.15 16.04 -3.81
C GLU A 51 3.39 16.46 -2.35
N LEU A 52 2.31 16.60 -1.57
CA LEU A 52 2.40 16.86 -0.14
C LEU A 52 3.08 15.70 0.61
N ALA A 53 2.78 14.45 0.23
CA ALA A 53 3.39 13.28 0.85
C ALA A 53 4.90 13.22 0.64
N GLU A 54 5.40 13.42 -0.60
CA GLU A 54 6.85 13.49 -0.85
C GLU A 54 7.52 14.66 -0.14
N ASN A 55 6.86 15.83 -0.10
CA ASN A 55 7.39 17.01 0.57
C ASN A 55 7.51 16.82 2.10
N GLN A 56 6.58 16.06 2.70
CA GLN A 56 6.57 15.80 4.14
C GLN A 56 7.49 14.64 4.53
N ASN A 57 7.79 13.73 3.61
CA ASN A 57 8.62 12.57 3.87
C ASN A 57 9.51 12.22 2.66
N SER A 58 10.78 12.63 2.75
CA SER A 58 11.79 12.39 1.70
C SER A 58 12.10 10.91 1.45
N ASN A 59 11.68 10.01 2.33
CA ASN A 59 11.85 8.56 2.18
C ASN A 59 10.74 7.92 1.32
N ILE A 60 9.73 8.68 0.92
CA ILE A 60 8.64 8.21 0.05
C ILE A 60 8.87 8.79 -1.35
N GLN A 61 8.69 7.96 -2.36
CA GLN A 61 8.57 8.37 -3.76
C GLN A 61 7.20 7.97 -4.25
N VAL A 62 6.41 8.92 -4.76
CA VAL A 62 5.07 8.62 -5.28
C VAL A 62 5.13 8.47 -6.80
N VAL A 63 4.57 7.37 -7.30
CA VAL A 63 4.42 7.10 -8.73
C VAL A 63 2.94 7.20 -9.08
N LEU A 64 2.57 8.22 -9.86
CA LEU A 64 1.20 8.39 -10.31
C LEU A 64 0.88 7.35 -11.40
N ILE A 65 -0.32 6.79 -11.36
CA ILE A 65 -0.80 5.85 -12.37
C ILE A 65 -2.12 6.36 -12.91
N GLY A 66 -2.12 6.83 -14.16
CA GLY A 66 -3.25 7.53 -14.78
C GLY A 66 -2.77 8.62 -15.72
N SER A 67 -3.71 9.41 -16.23
CA SER A 67 -3.42 10.55 -17.10
C SER A 67 -3.54 11.85 -16.31
N CYS A 68 -2.48 12.65 -16.31
CA CYS A 68 -2.46 13.98 -15.71
C CYS A 68 -1.63 14.93 -16.58
N ALA A 69 -2.14 16.13 -16.84
CA ALA A 69 -1.46 17.09 -17.71
C ALA A 69 -0.25 17.78 -17.07
N THR A 70 -0.17 17.81 -15.73
CA THR A 70 0.86 18.58 -15.02
C THR A 70 1.10 18.01 -13.62
N SER A 71 2.22 17.32 -13.46
CA SER A 71 2.77 16.93 -12.16
C SER A 71 4.29 16.87 -12.27
N ARG A 72 5.00 17.17 -11.18
CA ARG A 72 6.45 16.94 -11.08
C ARG A 72 6.81 15.49 -10.73
N LEU A 73 5.79 14.68 -10.40
CA LEU A 73 5.95 13.31 -9.95
C LEU A 73 6.11 12.36 -11.14
N GLU A 74 6.83 11.26 -10.92
CA GLU A 74 6.90 10.15 -11.86
C GLU A 74 5.47 9.68 -12.19
N THR A 75 5.15 9.58 -13.47
CA THR A 75 3.80 9.24 -13.94
C THR A 75 3.86 8.10 -14.94
N VAL A 76 3.10 7.05 -14.66
CA VAL A 76 2.82 5.95 -15.57
C VAL A 76 1.44 6.19 -16.18
N GLU A 77 1.43 6.56 -17.45
CA GLU A 77 0.19 6.83 -18.19
C GLU A 77 -0.78 5.64 -18.12
N ALA A 78 -2.05 5.91 -17.88
CA ALA A 78 -3.13 4.94 -18.03
C ALA A 78 -4.41 5.65 -18.46
N SER A 79 -5.19 5.00 -19.32
CA SER A 79 -6.33 5.62 -20.01
C SER A 79 -7.65 5.42 -19.27
N ASN A 80 -7.71 4.47 -18.32
CA ASN A 80 -8.90 4.11 -17.54
C ASN A 80 -8.51 3.34 -16.27
N ASP A 81 -9.47 3.17 -15.35
CA ASP A 81 -9.25 2.53 -14.05
C ASP A 81 -8.69 1.10 -14.18
N LYS A 82 -9.20 0.31 -15.13
CA LYS A 82 -8.73 -1.06 -15.34
C LYS A 82 -7.26 -1.08 -15.74
N GLU A 83 -6.86 -0.24 -16.69
CA GLU A 83 -5.47 -0.15 -17.12
C GLU A 83 -4.56 0.33 -15.98
N ALA A 84 -5.05 1.27 -15.16
CA ALA A 84 -4.31 1.73 -13.98
C ALA A 84 -4.12 0.61 -12.95
N HIS A 85 -5.16 -0.20 -12.68
CA HIS A 85 -5.08 -1.36 -11.79
C HIS A 85 -4.14 -2.44 -12.34
N ASP A 86 -4.22 -2.77 -13.63
CA ASP A 86 -3.35 -3.78 -14.26
C ASP A 86 -1.88 -3.38 -14.15
N LYS A 87 -1.55 -2.10 -14.42
CA LYS A 87 -0.19 -1.56 -14.31
C LYS A 87 0.30 -1.53 -12.86
N MET A 88 -0.56 -1.11 -11.93
CA MET A 88 -0.26 -1.15 -10.50
C MET A 88 0.09 -2.58 -10.05
N ASP A 89 -0.73 -3.57 -10.42
CA ASP A 89 -0.50 -4.98 -10.06
C ASP A 89 0.80 -5.52 -10.67
N GLU A 90 1.10 -5.20 -11.93
CA GLU A 90 2.37 -5.58 -12.57
C GLU A 90 3.58 -5.00 -11.82
N MET A 91 3.50 -3.71 -11.48
CA MET A 91 4.57 -2.99 -10.79
C MET A 91 4.80 -3.48 -9.35
N LEU A 92 3.73 -3.89 -8.66
CA LEU A 92 3.83 -4.53 -7.35
C LEU A 92 4.45 -5.94 -7.47
N LEU A 93 4.04 -6.73 -8.46
CA LEU A 93 4.54 -8.09 -8.67
C LEU A 93 6.02 -8.13 -9.07
N ASN A 94 6.46 -7.17 -9.88
CA ASN A 94 7.85 -7.08 -10.34
C ASN A 94 8.78 -6.31 -9.37
N GLY A 95 8.24 -5.74 -8.29
CA GLY A 95 9.00 -5.05 -7.24
C GLY A 95 9.44 -3.63 -7.62
N THR A 96 8.88 -3.03 -8.67
CA THR A 96 9.09 -1.60 -8.99
C THR A 96 8.24 -0.66 -8.14
N LEU A 97 7.20 -1.19 -7.48
CA LEU A 97 6.48 -0.54 -6.38
C LEU A 97 6.58 -1.39 -5.11
N ASP A 98 6.73 -0.71 -3.98
CA ASP A 98 6.73 -1.33 -2.65
C ASP A 98 5.31 -1.38 -2.04
N ALA A 99 4.46 -0.42 -2.42
CA ALA A 99 3.07 -0.32 -1.98
C ALA A 99 2.21 0.44 -3.00
N ALA A 100 0.89 0.39 -2.82
CA ALA A 100 -0.03 1.18 -3.63
C ALA A 100 -1.21 1.73 -2.83
N VAL A 101 -1.70 2.88 -3.28
CA VAL A 101 -2.95 3.51 -2.87
C VAL A 101 -3.84 3.57 -4.10
N THR A 102 -5.02 2.96 -4.00
CA THR A 102 -5.93 2.85 -5.14
C THR A 102 -7.37 3.06 -4.74
N MET A 103 -8.16 3.51 -5.70
CA MET A 103 -9.62 3.66 -5.58
C MET A 103 -10.30 2.56 -6.40
N HIS A 104 -11.54 2.24 -6.02
CA HIS A 104 -12.44 1.31 -6.71
C HIS A 104 -11.82 -0.05 -7.11
N TYR A 105 -10.79 -0.50 -6.38
CA TYR A 105 -10.12 -1.76 -6.67
C TYR A 105 -10.94 -2.95 -6.21
N SER A 106 -11.12 -3.91 -7.12
CA SER A 106 -11.87 -5.13 -6.83
C SER A 106 -10.98 -6.16 -6.13
N PHE A 107 -11.21 -6.38 -4.84
CA PHE A 107 -10.44 -7.35 -4.07
C PHE A 107 -10.73 -8.79 -4.49
N PRO A 108 -9.71 -9.59 -4.87
CA PRO A 108 -9.91 -11.01 -5.11
C PRO A 108 -10.23 -11.75 -3.79
N ILE A 109 -10.81 -12.94 -3.90
CA ILE A 109 -11.04 -13.80 -2.73
C ILE A 109 -9.69 -14.10 -2.06
N GLY A 110 -9.65 -13.96 -0.75
CA GLY A 110 -8.44 -14.05 0.06
C GLY A 110 -7.93 -12.69 0.52
N VAL A 111 -8.35 -11.60 -0.12
CA VAL A 111 -7.95 -10.23 0.19
C VAL A 111 -9.06 -9.50 0.93
N SER A 112 -8.66 -8.75 1.97
CA SER A 112 -9.58 -7.96 2.77
C SER A 112 -8.83 -6.83 3.49
N THR A 113 -9.55 -5.78 3.86
CA THR A 113 -8.97 -4.55 4.43
C THR A 113 -9.08 -4.54 5.95
N VAL A 114 -8.02 -4.05 6.61
CA VAL A 114 -8.01 -3.80 8.06
C VAL A 114 -8.12 -2.29 8.27
N GLY A 115 -9.20 -1.84 8.89
CA GLY A 115 -9.42 -0.43 9.20
C GLY A 115 -8.70 -0.03 10.49
N ARG A 116 -7.94 1.07 10.47
CA ARG A 116 -7.39 1.70 11.68
C ARG A 116 -8.27 2.87 12.07
N VAL A 117 -8.75 2.90 13.31
CA VAL A 117 -9.62 3.97 13.84
C VAL A 117 -9.11 4.48 15.18
N ILE A 118 -9.37 5.75 15.48
CA ILE A 118 -9.21 6.29 16.82
C ILE A 118 -10.55 6.16 17.55
N THR A 119 -10.57 5.43 18.66
CA THR A 119 -11.80 5.15 19.40
C THR A 119 -12.35 6.43 20.03
N PRO A 120 -13.63 6.80 19.79
CA PRO A 120 -14.17 8.06 20.27
C PRO A 120 -14.23 8.12 21.81
N GLY A 121 -14.49 7.00 22.47
CA GLY A 121 -14.62 6.96 23.93
C GLY A 121 -13.28 6.98 24.69
N LYS A 122 -12.16 6.61 24.06
CA LYS A 122 -10.86 6.47 24.74
C LYS A 122 -9.72 7.22 24.07
N GLY A 123 -9.91 7.76 22.87
CA GLY A 123 -8.85 8.38 22.07
C GLY A 123 -7.72 7.42 21.71
N LYS A 124 -7.96 6.10 21.75
CA LYS A 124 -6.94 5.08 21.50
C LYS A 124 -7.13 4.44 20.13
N GLU A 125 -6.02 4.14 19.46
CA GLU A 125 -6.03 3.34 18.22
C GLU A 125 -6.68 1.98 18.45
N MET A 126 -7.51 1.56 17.49
CA MET A 126 -8.11 0.24 17.39
C MET A 126 -8.07 -0.20 15.93
N PHE A 127 -7.86 -1.49 15.70
CA PHE A 127 -7.86 -2.11 14.37
C PHE A 127 -9.12 -2.96 14.20
N LEU A 128 -9.86 -2.73 13.12
CA LEU A 128 -11.04 -3.48 12.72
C LEU A 128 -10.67 -4.43 11.60
N ALA A 129 -10.58 -5.72 11.92
CA ALA A 129 -10.19 -6.78 11.00
C ALA A 129 -11.37 -7.74 10.76
N THR A 130 -12.03 -7.73 9.61
CA THR A 130 -11.83 -6.88 8.42
C THR A 130 -13.07 -6.06 8.11
N THR A 131 -12.93 -5.02 7.27
CA THR A 131 -14.03 -4.12 6.91
C THR A 131 -14.59 -4.40 5.52
N THR A 132 -13.74 -4.50 4.50
CA THR A 132 -14.14 -4.71 3.10
C THR A 132 -13.38 -5.89 2.50
N GLY A 133 -13.99 -6.62 1.56
CA GLY A 133 -13.39 -7.79 0.91
C GLY A 133 -13.80 -9.12 1.54
N THR A 134 -13.24 -10.22 1.02
CA THR A 134 -13.64 -11.60 1.36
C THR A 134 -12.42 -12.46 1.62
N SER A 135 -12.01 -12.62 2.88
CA SER A 135 -10.82 -13.42 3.26
C SER A 135 -10.96 -14.93 3.02
N ALA A 136 -12.18 -15.46 3.13
CA ALA A 136 -12.53 -16.84 2.80
C ALA A 136 -14.04 -16.96 2.58
N THR A 137 -14.47 -18.04 1.92
CA THR A 137 -15.89 -18.36 1.71
C THR A 137 -16.54 -19.02 2.93
N GLU A 138 -15.75 -19.71 3.77
CA GLU A 138 -16.20 -20.32 5.02
C GLU A 138 -15.94 -19.36 6.19
N ARG A 139 -16.90 -19.25 7.11
CA ARG A 139 -16.93 -18.23 8.17
C ARG A 139 -15.81 -18.39 9.19
N VAL A 140 -15.61 -19.59 9.74
CA VAL A 140 -14.59 -19.83 10.78
C VAL A 140 -13.19 -19.57 10.20
N THR A 141 -12.96 -20.06 8.99
CA THR A 141 -11.73 -19.81 8.22
C THR A 141 -11.52 -18.32 7.97
N ALA A 142 -12.58 -17.59 7.60
CA ALA A 142 -12.52 -16.14 7.42
C ALA A 142 -12.18 -15.43 8.74
N MET A 143 -12.80 -15.82 9.85
CA MET A 143 -12.52 -15.24 11.18
C MET A 143 -11.08 -15.46 11.62
N LEU A 144 -10.52 -16.65 11.40
CA LEU A 144 -9.12 -16.94 11.69
C LEU A 144 -8.18 -16.07 10.85
N LYS A 145 -8.40 -16.00 9.53
CA LYS A 145 -7.60 -15.15 8.64
C LYS A 145 -7.70 -13.68 9.02
N ASN A 146 -8.91 -13.18 9.27
CA ASN A 146 -9.14 -11.81 9.72
C ASN A 146 -8.39 -11.49 11.01
N THR A 147 -8.38 -12.42 11.96
CA THR A 147 -7.62 -12.28 13.22
C THR A 147 -6.11 -12.14 12.93
N ILE A 148 -5.56 -12.99 12.07
CA ILE A 148 -4.15 -12.93 11.66
C ILE A 148 -3.83 -11.61 10.96
N TYR A 149 -4.69 -11.16 10.04
CA TYR A 149 -4.52 -9.90 9.33
C TYR A 149 -4.51 -8.72 10.30
N GLY A 150 -5.45 -8.68 11.24
CA GLY A 150 -5.50 -7.65 12.28
C GLY A 150 -4.26 -7.60 13.16
N ILE A 151 -3.78 -8.76 13.62
CA ILE A 151 -2.53 -8.86 14.40
C ILE A 151 -1.33 -8.36 13.58
N ALA A 152 -1.21 -8.81 12.32
CA ALA A 152 -0.12 -8.44 11.44
C ALA A 152 -0.09 -6.92 11.20
N THR A 153 -1.24 -6.32 10.88
CA THR A 153 -1.36 -4.87 10.70
C THR A 153 -1.05 -4.11 12.00
N ALA A 154 -1.57 -4.55 13.14
CA ALA A 154 -1.30 -3.90 14.42
C ALA A 154 0.19 -3.90 14.77
N LYS A 155 0.88 -5.03 14.55
CA LYS A 155 2.33 -5.15 14.74
C LYS A 155 3.11 -4.27 13.78
N ALA A 156 2.73 -4.23 12.50
CA ALA A 156 3.35 -3.34 11.52
C ALA A 156 3.18 -1.85 11.89
N CYS A 157 2.12 -1.51 12.61
CA CYS A 157 1.90 -0.18 13.18
C CYS A 157 2.51 0.03 14.59
N GLY A 158 3.43 -0.82 15.02
CA GLY A 158 4.17 -0.65 16.29
C GLY A 158 3.43 -1.11 17.55
N LYS A 159 2.41 -1.98 17.43
CA LYS A 159 1.82 -2.67 18.60
C LYS A 159 2.44 -4.05 18.74
N ASP A 160 3.49 -4.15 19.57
CA ASP A 160 4.25 -5.42 19.73
C ASP A 160 3.40 -6.58 20.23
N ASN A 161 2.51 -6.30 21.20
CA ASN A 161 1.62 -7.29 21.82
C ASN A 161 0.15 -6.86 21.71
N PRO A 162 -0.46 -6.95 20.51
CA PRO A 162 -1.84 -6.53 20.32
C PRO A 162 -2.79 -7.54 20.97
N THR A 163 -3.80 -7.05 21.67
CA THR A 163 -4.91 -7.88 22.18
C THR A 163 -5.98 -8.00 21.11
N VAL A 164 -6.56 -9.20 20.97
CA VAL A 164 -7.65 -9.46 20.03
C VAL A 164 -8.96 -9.57 20.80
N GLY A 165 -9.97 -8.82 20.36
CA GLY A 165 -11.35 -8.99 20.77
C GLY A 165 -12.18 -9.53 19.61
N ILE A 166 -12.97 -10.57 19.86
CA ILE A 166 -13.89 -11.12 18.87
C ILE A 166 -15.26 -10.48 19.11
N LEU A 167 -15.72 -9.67 18.16
CA LEU A 167 -17.03 -9.01 18.24
C LEU A 167 -18.19 -9.97 17.95
N ASN A 168 -17.91 -11.13 17.35
CA ASN A 168 -18.90 -12.14 17.02
C ASN A 168 -19.10 -13.13 18.17
N ILE A 169 -20.36 -13.53 18.41
CA ILE A 169 -20.72 -14.58 19.38
C ILE A 169 -20.68 -15.97 18.73
N ASP A 170 -20.96 -16.06 17.43
CA ASP A 170 -21.05 -17.30 16.68
C ASP A 170 -19.69 -17.65 16.06
N GLY A 171 -19.16 -18.84 16.37
CA GLY A 171 -17.84 -19.29 15.91
C GLY A 171 -16.67 -18.86 16.80
N ALA A 172 -16.88 -17.96 17.77
CA ALA A 172 -15.82 -17.51 18.67
C ALA A 172 -15.29 -18.59 19.64
N ARG A 173 -16.04 -19.68 19.83
CA ARG A 173 -15.68 -20.82 20.71
C ARG A 173 -15.01 -21.98 19.96
N GLN A 174 -14.97 -21.93 18.64
CA GLN A 174 -14.38 -22.97 17.78
C GLN A 174 -12.95 -22.58 17.42
#